data_AF-A0A4Q3Z6A3-F1
#
_entry.id   AF-A0A4Q3Z6A3-F1
#
_cell.length_a   1.000
_cell.length_b   1.000
_cell.length_c   1.000
_cell.angle_alpha   90.00
_cell.angle_beta   90.00
_cell.angle_gamma   90.00
#
_symmetry.space_group_name_H-M   'P 1'
#
loop_
_entity.id
_entity.type
_entity.pdbx_description
1 polymer ?
#
loop_
_entity_poly.entity_id
_entity_poly.type
_entity_poly.pdbx_seq_one_letter_code
_entity_poly.pdbx_strand_id
1 'polypeptide(L)'
;IKQLISLVNEQLWIGHFDIWNHEGVVLFRNSHLLSGGAEVTPQQCEALLRSATDSCDLYYQAFQFVVWAGKSAADALSQVMFETVGEA
;
A
#
# COMPACT_ATOMS: atom_id res chain seq x y z
N ILE A 1 -0.87 -13.89 -1.97
CA ILE A 1 -0.19 -12.59 -1.70
C ILE A 1 0.16 -11.84 -2.98
N LYS A 2 0.98 -12.39 -3.90
CA LYS A 2 1.39 -11.68 -5.14
C LYS A 2 0.22 -11.11 -5.96
N GLN A 3 -0.87 -11.88 -6.09
CA GLN A 3 -2.08 -11.40 -6.78
C GLN A 3 -2.75 -10.23 -6.06
N LEU A 4 -2.80 -10.24 -4.72
CA LEU A 4 -3.31 -9.10 -3.94
C LEU A 4 -2.44 -7.87 -4.15
N ILE A 5 -1.11 -8.03 -4.12
CA ILE A 5 -0.17 -6.93 -4.40
C ILE A 5 -0.43 -6.31 -5.78
N SER A 6 -0.65 -7.12 -6.82
CA SER A 6 -0.98 -6.61 -8.15
C SER A 6 -2.25 -5.75 -8.13
N LEU A 7 -3.33 -6.25 -7.54
CA LEU A 7 -4.62 -5.57 -7.49
C LEU A 7 -4.59 -4.29 -6.63
N VAL A 8 -3.83 -4.29 -5.55
CA VAL A 8 -3.63 -3.10 -4.71
C VAL A 8 -2.80 -2.08 -5.46
N ASN A 9 -1.71 -2.49 -6.11
CA ASN A 9 -0.83 -1.58 -6.85
C ASN A 9 -1.54 -0.88 -8.01
N GLU A 10 -2.54 -1.52 -8.64
CA GLU A 10 -3.39 -0.88 -9.65
C GLU A 10 -4.21 0.30 -9.10
N GLN A 11 -4.39 0.41 -7.79
CA GLN A 11 -5.16 1.47 -7.11
C GLN A 11 -4.27 2.54 -6.47
N LEU A 12 -2.96 2.28 -6.36
CA LEU A 12 -2.03 3.21 -5.74
C LEU A 12 -1.59 4.30 -6.72
N TRP A 13 -1.71 5.55 -6.28
CA TRP A 13 -1.24 6.71 -7.02
C TRP A 13 0.25 6.99 -6.78
N ILE A 14 0.74 6.67 -5.59
CA ILE A 14 2.11 6.91 -5.15
C ILE A 14 2.65 5.63 -4.53
N GLY A 15 3.85 5.22 -4.94
CA GLY A 15 4.51 4.02 -4.44
C GLY A 15 3.87 2.71 -4.92
N HIS A 16 4.33 1.61 -4.35
CA HIS A 16 3.81 0.27 -4.61
C HIS A 16 4.18 -0.69 -3.47
N PHE A 17 3.40 -1.76 -3.33
CA PHE A 17 3.78 -2.91 -2.52
C PHE A 17 4.66 -3.89 -3.30
N ASP A 18 5.58 -4.52 -2.59
CA ASP A 18 6.53 -5.51 -3.10
C ASP A 18 6.78 -6.60 -2.04
N ILE A 19 7.38 -7.72 -2.43
CA ILE A 19 7.80 -8.80 -1.52
C ILE A 19 9.32 -8.84 -1.46
N TRP A 20 9.87 -8.70 -0.25
CA TRP A 20 11.26 -9.08 -0.01
C TRP A 20 11.35 -10.61 0.07
N ASN A 21 11.74 -11.24 -1.03
CA ASN A 21 11.72 -12.72 -1.17
C ASN A 21 12.54 -13.48 -0.10
N HIS A 22 13.67 -12.93 0.35
CA HIS A 22 14.52 -13.56 1.37
C HIS A 22 13.81 -13.77 2.72
N GLU A 23 12.99 -12.81 3.14
CA GLU A 23 12.37 -12.82 4.47
C GLU A 23 10.86 -13.00 4.42
N GLY A 24 10.26 -13.06 3.22
CA GLY A 24 8.82 -13.24 3.04
C GLY A 24 7.98 -12.05 3.51
N VAL A 25 8.61 -10.89 3.72
CA VAL A 25 7.94 -9.67 4.20
C VAL A 25 7.39 -8.85 3.03
N VAL A 26 6.22 -8.27 3.25
CA VAL A 26 5.62 -7.26 2.37
C VAL A 26 6.24 -5.91 2.70
N LEU A 27 6.64 -5.18 1.67
CA LEU A 27 7.20 -3.85 1.75
C LEU A 27 6.32 -2.86 1.01
N PHE A 28 6.26 -1.63 1.49
CA PHE A 28 5.84 -0.50 0.69
C PHE A 28 7.08 0.27 0.22
N ARG A 29 7.19 0.52 -1.08
CA ARG A 29 8.30 1.27 -1.68
C ARG A 29 7.75 2.50 -2.39
N ASN A 30 8.33 3.66 -2.11
CA ASN A 30 8.13 4.88 -2.88
C ASN A 30 9.49 5.51 -3.22
N SER A 31 9.47 6.40 -4.22
CA SER A 31 10.65 7.09 -4.70
C SER A 31 10.31 8.56 -4.95
N HIS A 32 11.26 9.44 -4.69
CA HIS A 32 11.17 10.85 -5.05
C HIS A 32 12.27 11.17 -6.05
N LEU A 33 11.90 11.54 -7.26
CA LEU A 33 12.86 11.90 -8.29
C LEU A 33 13.26 13.37 -8.12
N LEU A 34 14.49 13.59 -7.67
CA LEU A 34 15.10 14.92 -7.56
C LEU A 34 16.12 15.07 -8.68
N SER A 35 15.84 15.97 -9.64
CA SER A 35 16.70 16.22 -10.79
C SER A 35 17.02 17.71 -10.94
N GLY A 36 18.07 18.05 -11.68
CA GLY A 36 18.41 19.44 -11.98
C GLY A 36 18.82 20.31 -10.77
N GLY A 37 19.35 19.69 -9.70
CA GLY A 37 19.70 20.40 -8.47
C GLY A 37 18.53 20.63 -7.52
N ALA A 38 17.39 19.96 -7.74
CA ALA A 38 16.28 19.98 -6.80
C ALA A 38 16.66 19.36 -5.45
N GLU A 39 16.24 20.01 -4.36
CA GLU A 39 16.29 19.48 -3.00
C GLU A 39 14.88 19.15 -2.54
N VAL A 40 14.76 18.11 -1.70
CA VAL A 40 13.47 17.73 -1.11
C VAL A 40 13.18 18.64 0.09
N THR A 41 11.95 19.12 0.18
CA THR A 41 11.51 19.88 1.36
C THR A 41 11.08 18.94 2.49
N PRO A 42 11.14 19.36 3.76
CA PRO A 42 10.61 18.58 4.88
C PRO A 42 9.15 18.16 4.67
N GLN A 43 8.33 19.03 4.09
CA GLN A 43 6.92 18.75 3.80
C GLN A 43 6.75 17.68 2.71
N GLN A 44 7.62 17.64 1.70
CA GLN A 44 7.62 16.57 0.69
C GLN A 44 8.02 15.22 1.31
N CYS A 45 9.01 15.21 2.20
CA CYS A 45 9.37 14.00 2.96
C CYS A 45 8.19 13.52 3.83
N GLU A 46 7.54 14.43 4.55
CA GLU A 46 6.38 14.10 5.38
C GLU A 46 5.24 13.52 4.53
N ALA A 47 4.94 14.14 3.38
CA ALA A 47 3.92 13.64 2.47
C ALA A 47 4.22 12.22 1.95
N LEU A 48 5.47 11.91 1.63
CA LEU A 48 5.89 10.56 1.22
C LEU A 48 5.73 9.54 2.34
N LEU A 49 6.14 9.87 3.56
CA LEU A 49 6.00 8.99 4.73
C LEU A 49 4.52 8.76 5.08
N ARG A 50 3.72 9.82 5.02
CA ARG A 50 2.29 9.75 5.28
C ARG A 50 1.58 8.89 4.24
N SER A 51 1.83 9.11 2.95
CA SER A 51 1.28 8.27 1.88
C SER A 51 1.64 6.79 2.05
N ALA A 52 2.88 6.49 2.46
CA ALA A 52 3.30 5.12 2.72
C ALA A 52 2.54 4.50 3.91
N THR A 53 2.40 5.24 4.99
CA THR A 53 1.72 4.78 6.21
C THR A 53 0.23 4.60 5.96
N ASP A 54 -0.44 5.58 5.35
CA ASP A 54 -1.85 5.54 4.99
C ASP A 54 -2.15 4.32 4.08
N SER A 55 -1.28 4.03 3.11
CA SER A 55 -1.42 2.86 2.24
C SER A 55 -1.24 1.55 3.01
N CYS A 56 -0.24 1.48 3.91
CA CYS A 56 -0.03 0.30 4.75
C CYS A 56 -1.26 0.04 5.62
N ASP A 57 -1.79 1.07 6.29
CA ASP A 57 -2.93 0.95 7.19
C ASP A 57 -4.20 0.53 6.44
N LEU A 58 -4.48 1.15 5.29
CA LEU A 58 -5.65 0.84 4.47
C LEU A 58 -5.67 -0.62 4.02
N TYR A 59 -4.54 -1.14 3.54
CA TYR A 59 -4.47 -2.48 2.96
C TYR A 59 -4.04 -3.57 3.94
N TYR A 60 -3.63 -3.22 5.18
CA TYR A 60 -3.17 -4.18 6.18
C TYR A 60 -4.18 -5.32 6.41
N GLN A 61 -5.47 -4.99 6.50
CA GLN A 61 -6.53 -6.00 6.68
C GLN A 61 -6.68 -6.93 5.47
N ALA A 62 -6.52 -6.43 4.25
CA ALA A 62 -6.57 -7.28 3.06
C ALA A 62 -5.42 -8.30 3.06
N PHE A 63 -4.21 -7.89 3.49
CA PHE A 63 -3.10 -8.82 3.67
C PHE A 63 -3.42 -9.87 4.74
N GLN A 64 -3.99 -9.48 5.89
CA GLN A 64 -4.38 -10.44 6.93
C GLN A 64 -5.42 -11.45 6.42
N PHE A 65 -6.41 -11.02 5.63
CA PHE A 65 -7.40 -11.93 5.05
C PHE A 65 -6.79 -12.97 4.10
N VAL A 66 -5.81 -12.58 3.29
CA VAL A 66 -5.13 -13.52 2.39
C VAL A 66 -4.16 -14.42 3.14
N VAL A 67 -3.38 -13.88 4.07
CA VAL A 67 -2.30 -14.62 4.76
C VAL A 67 -2.85 -15.55 5.83
N TRP A 68 -3.85 -15.11 6.60
CA TRP A 68 -4.33 -15.85 7.77
C TRP A 68 -5.70 -16.50 7.54
N ALA A 69 -6.60 -15.84 6.82
CA ALA A 69 -7.96 -16.35 6.59
C ALA A 69 -8.12 -17.10 5.25
N GLY A 70 -7.08 -17.18 4.43
CA GLY A 70 -7.10 -17.91 3.16
C GLY A 70 -8.08 -17.36 2.11
N LYS A 71 -8.54 -16.10 2.26
CA LYS A 71 -9.44 -15.47 1.27
C LYS A 71 -8.71 -15.26 -0.06
N SER A 72 -9.48 -15.24 -1.14
CA SER A 72 -8.94 -14.84 -2.45
C SER A 72 -8.48 -13.38 -2.41
N ALA A 73 -7.55 -13.01 -3.29
CA ALA A 73 -7.06 -11.64 -3.37
C ALA A 73 -8.19 -10.63 -3.66
N ALA A 74 -9.12 -10.99 -4.56
CA ALA A 74 -10.26 -10.16 -4.90
C ALA A 74 -11.24 -10.00 -3.73
N ASP A 75 -11.55 -11.10 -3.02
CA ASP A 75 -12.44 -11.05 -1.86
C ASP A 75 -11.82 -10.31 -0.67
N ALA A 76 -10.51 -10.42 -0.47
CA ALA A 76 -9.81 -9.69 0.58
C ALA A 76 -9.80 -8.18 0.29
N LEU A 77 -9.58 -7.81 -0.96
CA LEU A 77 -9.54 -6.42 -1.40
C LEU A 77 -10.92 -5.77 -1.33
N SER A 78 -11.98 -6.46 -1.77
CA SER A 78 -13.35 -5.90 -1.72
C SER A 78 -13.80 -5.58 -0.30
N GLN A 79 -13.28 -6.29 0.71
CA GLN A 79 -13.62 -6.08 2.13
C GLN A 79 -12.99 -4.82 2.72
N VAL A 80 -11.84 -4.38 2.21
CA VAL A 80 -11.17 -3.14 2.67
C VAL A 80 -11.53 -1.94 1.81
N MET A 81 -12.01 -2.17 0.58
CA MET A 81 -12.48 -1.14 -0.33
C MET A 81 -13.93 -0.72 -0.08
N PHE A 82 -14.58 -1.26 0.96
CA PHE A 82 -15.79 -0.65 1.49
C PHE A 82 -15.42 0.74 1.99
N GLU A 83 -15.73 1.76 1.19
CA GLU A 83 -15.98 3.09 1.74
C GLU A 83 -16.96 2.87 2.89
N THR A 84 -16.57 3.25 4.11
CA THR A 84 -17.56 3.53 5.14
C THR A 84 -18.43 4.64 4.57
N VAL A 85 -19.54 4.28 3.94
CA VAL A 85 -20.65 5.20 3.75
C VAL A 85 -21.03 5.56 5.17
N GLY A 86 -20.57 6.73 5.61
CA GLY A 86 -20.82 7.22 6.95
C GLY A 86 -22.33 7.40 7.11
N GLU A 87 -22.98 6.42 7.71
CA GLU A 87 -24.29 6.64 8.31
C GLU A 87 -24.01 7.06 9.75
N ALA A 88 -23.87 8.38 9.93
CA ALA A 88 -23.93 9.03 11.23
C ALA A 88 -25.39 9.32 11.59
#